data_AF-A0AAV9J9Z9-F1
#
_entry.id   AF-A0AAV9J9Z9-F1
#
_cell.length_a   1.000
_cell.length_b   1.000
_cell.length_c   1.000
_cell.angle_alpha   90.00
_cell.angle_beta   90.00
_cell.angle_gamma   90.00
#
_symmetry.space_group_name_H-M   'P 1'
#
loop_
_entity.id
_entity.type
_entity.pdbx_description
1 polymer ?
#
loop_
_entity_poly.entity_id
_entity_poly.type
_entity_poly.pdbx_seq_one_letter_code
_entity_poly.pdbx_strand_id
1 'polypeptide(L)'
;MLEPVAHTDDQSVRTPPTLGPEKLGFQRLAAALGFSQPVDDSLSEAVFICIDCEAFEFAQDKVTEIGIAILDTREVAPSAAKSDTESMTAAIRCAHYRPVEYSNLMNKKRVKGCPDCFGFGVSTWIRLADAKQVLERIFADPARLQEAAEFGAIIPNTHRPIILVGHGLTNDEQYLRRLGFSTTNMRSIVGYADTQELAGMGMYALCKC
;
A
#
# COMPACT_ATOMS: atom_id res chain seq x y z
N MET A 1 16.50 -44.08 -52.42
CA MET A 1 15.54 -43.26 -51.65
C MET A 1 16.03 -43.22 -50.22
N LEU A 2 16.34 -42.03 -49.71
CA LEU A 2 16.25 -41.56 -48.31
C LEU A 2 17.13 -40.30 -48.20
N GLU A 3 16.48 -39.14 -48.20
CA GLU A 3 17.06 -37.81 -47.91
C GLU A 3 17.20 -37.60 -46.38
N PRO A 4 18.14 -36.79 -45.88
CA PRO A 4 18.20 -36.44 -44.47
C PRO A 4 17.30 -35.24 -44.15
N VAL A 5 16.47 -35.38 -43.11
CA VAL A 5 15.63 -34.29 -42.57
C VAL A 5 16.48 -33.43 -41.63
N ALA A 6 16.65 -32.15 -41.96
CA ALA A 6 17.21 -31.14 -41.08
C ALA A 6 16.20 -30.80 -39.97
N HIS A 7 16.57 -31.02 -38.71
CA HIS A 7 15.84 -30.51 -37.56
C HIS A 7 16.33 -29.09 -37.27
N THR A 8 15.54 -28.11 -37.68
CA THR A 8 15.55 -26.76 -37.12
C THR A 8 14.22 -26.55 -36.43
N ASP A 9 14.21 -26.42 -35.11
CA ASP A 9 13.11 -25.76 -34.42
C ASP A 9 13.64 -25.02 -33.18
N ASP A 10 13.85 -23.73 -33.44
CA ASP A 10 13.32 -22.60 -32.69
C ASP A 10 13.39 -22.69 -31.15
N GLN A 11 14.54 -22.27 -30.60
CA GLN A 11 14.58 -21.73 -29.25
C GLN A 11 13.91 -20.35 -29.25
N SER A 12 12.57 -20.34 -29.26
CA SER A 12 11.83 -19.15 -28.85
C SER A 12 12.14 -18.94 -27.36
N VAL A 13 13.11 -18.08 -27.08
CA VAL A 13 13.32 -17.53 -25.74
C VAL A 13 12.00 -16.86 -25.38
N ARG A 14 11.20 -17.54 -24.55
CA ARG A 14 9.99 -16.96 -23.98
C ARG A 14 10.45 -15.86 -23.04
N THR A 15 10.50 -14.62 -23.55
CA THR A 15 10.52 -13.44 -22.70
C THR A 15 9.36 -13.58 -21.73
N PRO A 16 9.59 -13.62 -20.40
CA PRO A 16 8.50 -13.66 -19.45
C PRO A 16 7.60 -12.45 -19.69
N PRO A 17 6.28 -12.60 -19.64
CA PRO A 17 5.39 -11.47 -19.80
C PRO A 17 5.76 -10.42 -18.74
N THR A 18 5.98 -9.18 -19.17
CA THR A 18 5.95 -8.01 -18.28
C THR A 18 4.51 -7.87 -17.78
N LEU A 19 4.11 -8.76 -16.87
CA LEU A 19 2.86 -8.68 -16.14
C LEU A 19 2.99 -7.47 -15.23
N GLY A 20 2.05 -6.54 -15.35
CA GLY A 20 1.88 -5.51 -14.32
C GLY A 20 1.64 -6.17 -12.95
N PRO A 21 1.72 -5.41 -11.86
CA PRO A 21 1.54 -5.95 -10.51
C PRO A 21 0.27 -6.79 -10.41
N GLU A 22 0.41 -8.02 -9.91
CA GLU A 22 -0.68 -8.98 -9.81
C GLU A 22 -1.52 -8.71 -8.55
N LYS A 23 -2.82 -8.96 -8.63
CA LYS A 23 -3.66 -9.03 -7.43
C LYS A 23 -3.29 -10.28 -6.63
N LEU A 24 -2.87 -10.10 -5.39
CA LEU A 24 -2.44 -11.18 -4.52
C LEU A 24 -3.64 -11.78 -3.80
N GLY A 25 -3.86 -13.08 -4.01
CA GLY A 25 -4.83 -13.85 -3.21
C GLY A 25 -4.31 -14.16 -1.80
N PHE A 26 -5.21 -14.63 -0.94
CA PHE A 26 -4.93 -14.91 0.48
C PHE A 26 -3.68 -15.79 0.70
N GLN A 27 -3.49 -16.84 -0.10
CA GLN A 27 -2.34 -17.74 0.03
C GLN A 27 -1.01 -17.05 -0.24
N ARG A 28 -0.94 -16.19 -1.26
CA ARG A 28 0.29 -15.44 -1.60
C ARG A 28 0.59 -14.36 -0.57
N LEU A 29 -0.44 -13.70 -0.04
CA LEU A 29 -0.27 -12.75 1.07
C LEU A 29 0.23 -13.43 2.33
N ALA A 30 -0.34 -14.59 2.68
CA ALA A 30 0.13 -15.39 3.80
C ALA A 30 1.59 -15.85 3.59
N ALA A 31 1.97 -16.25 2.37
CA ALA A 31 3.36 -16.61 2.05
C ALA A 31 4.31 -15.41 2.14
N ALA A 32 3.92 -14.23 1.62
CA ALA A 32 4.70 -13.00 1.69
C ALA A 32 4.93 -12.51 3.13
N LEU A 33 3.96 -12.74 4.02
CA LEU A 33 4.05 -12.45 5.45
C LEU A 33 4.74 -13.57 6.26
N GLY A 34 5.19 -14.66 5.61
CA GLY A 34 5.83 -15.79 6.29
C GLY A 34 4.89 -16.72 7.06
N PHE A 35 3.57 -16.59 6.90
CA PHE A 35 2.55 -17.43 7.55
C PHE A 35 2.26 -18.74 6.82
N SER A 36 2.71 -18.89 5.58
CA SER A 36 2.48 -20.09 4.77
C SER A 36 3.76 -20.58 4.10
N GLN A 37 3.82 -21.88 3.81
CA GLN A 37 4.91 -22.50 3.06
C GLN A 37 4.38 -22.92 1.67
N PRO A 38 5.19 -22.80 0.61
CA PRO A 38 6.52 -22.19 0.60
C PRO A 38 6.44 -20.66 0.81
N VAL A 39 7.46 -20.09 1.44
CA VAL A 39 7.63 -18.62 1.45
C VAL A 39 7.82 -18.16 0.01
N ASP A 40 7.17 -17.06 -0.35
CA ASP A 40 7.39 -16.43 -1.66
C ASP A 40 8.65 -15.56 -1.55
N ASP A 41 9.82 -16.12 -1.90
CA ASP A 41 11.11 -15.42 -1.84
C ASP A 41 11.13 -14.12 -2.67
N SER A 42 10.24 -13.98 -3.65
CA SER A 42 10.12 -12.75 -4.44
C SER A 42 9.40 -11.62 -3.69
N LEU A 43 8.65 -11.96 -2.63
CA LEU A 43 7.84 -11.04 -1.83
C LEU A 43 8.28 -10.99 -0.35
N SER A 44 9.20 -11.86 0.08
CA SER A 44 9.67 -11.93 1.48
C SER A 44 10.35 -10.65 1.96
N GLU A 45 10.89 -9.84 1.04
CA GLU A 45 11.50 -8.53 1.33
C GLU A 45 10.58 -7.36 0.97
N ALA A 46 9.29 -7.60 0.74
CA ALA A 46 8.34 -6.56 0.37
C ALA A 46 7.96 -5.67 1.54
N VAL A 47 7.67 -4.41 1.24
CA VAL A 47 7.05 -3.48 2.17
C VAL A 47 5.57 -3.39 1.86
N PHE A 48 4.74 -3.67 2.86
CA PHE A 48 3.30 -3.45 2.75
C PHE A 48 3.03 -1.97 3.04
N ILE A 49 2.38 -1.30 2.09
CA ILE A 49 1.88 0.07 2.29
C ILE A 49 0.36 -0.01 2.20
N CYS A 50 -0.30 0.18 3.33
CA CYS A 50 -1.74 0.33 3.40
C CYS A 50 -2.11 1.81 3.26
N ILE A 51 -3.10 2.11 2.43
CA ILE A 51 -3.66 3.45 2.26
C ILE A 51 -5.16 3.40 2.50
N ASP A 52 -5.64 4.40 3.24
CA ASP A 52 -7.07 4.66 3.43
C ASP A 52 -7.29 6.18 3.31
N CYS A 53 -8.12 6.60 2.36
CA CYS A 53 -8.44 8.01 2.16
C CYS A 53 -9.90 8.29 2.52
N GLU A 54 -10.14 9.31 3.33
CA GLU A 54 -11.49 9.80 3.61
C GLU A 54 -11.72 11.13 2.88
N ALA A 55 -12.96 11.30 2.42
CA ALA A 55 -13.39 12.51 1.73
C ALA A 55 -14.65 13.10 2.37
N PHE A 56 -14.87 14.39 2.12
CA PHE A 56 -16.02 15.09 2.69
C PHE A 56 -17.35 14.53 2.13
N GLU A 57 -18.29 14.20 3.01
CA GLU A 57 -19.53 13.50 2.65
C GLU A 57 -20.45 14.27 1.69
N PHE A 58 -20.28 15.59 1.61
CA PHE A 58 -21.03 16.48 0.71
C PHE A 58 -20.22 16.93 -0.52
N ALA A 59 -18.92 16.63 -0.58
CA ALA A 59 -18.04 16.97 -1.70
C ALA A 59 -16.90 15.94 -1.76
N GLN A 60 -17.14 14.84 -2.47
CA GLN A 60 -16.21 13.70 -2.54
C GLN A 60 -14.88 14.04 -3.23
N ASP A 61 -14.81 15.16 -3.94
CA ASP A 61 -13.59 15.71 -4.50
C ASP A 61 -12.62 16.27 -3.43
N LYS A 62 -13.09 16.48 -2.20
CA LYS A 62 -12.30 17.02 -1.09
C LYS A 62 -11.83 15.90 -0.18
N VAL A 63 -10.59 15.44 -0.38
CA VAL A 63 -9.93 14.45 0.47
C VAL A 63 -9.53 15.11 1.79
N THR A 64 -10.16 14.71 2.88
CA THR A 64 -10.01 15.34 4.20
C THR A 64 -8.95 14.67 5.06
N GLU A 65 -8.69 13.39 4.84
CA GLU A 65 -7.79 12.56 5.66
C GLU A 65 -7.08 11.52 4.77
N ILE A 66 -5.82 11.25 5.08
CA ILE A 66 -4.99 10.24 4.41
C ILE A 66 -4.32 9.41 5.52
N GLY A 67 -4.82 8.20 5.73
CA GLY A 67 -4.22 7.19 6.61
C GLY A 67 -3.22 6.34 5.85
N ILE A 68 -2.04 6.14 6.44
CA ILE A 68 -1.00 5.27 5.89
C ILE A 68 -0.49 4.37 7.01
N ALA A 69 -0.42 3.07 6.73
CA ALA A 69 0.23 2.09 7.61
C ALA A 69 1.26 1.28 6.82
N ILE A 70 2.45 1.14 7.38
CA ILE A 70 3.60 0.51 6.74
C ILE A 70 4.09 -0.65 7.59
N LEU A 71 4.29 -1.79 6.96
CA LEU A 71 4.95 -2.96 7.52
C LEU A 71 6.09 -3.39 6.59
N ASP A 72 7.33 -3.28 7.07
CA ASP A 72 8.50 -3.86 6.40
C ASP A 72 8.67 -5.29 6.92
N THR A 73 8.56 -6.30 6.04
CA THR A 73 8.64 -7.72 6.43
C THR A 73 9.97 -8.08 7.09
N ARG A 74 11.04 -7.32 6.82
CA ARG A 74 12.37 -7.52 7.43
C ARG A 74 12.42 -7.09 8.89
N GLU A 75 11.48 -6.25 9.32
CA GLU A 75 11.33 -5.81 10.70
C GLU A 75 10.48 -6.80 11.52
N VAL A 76 9.86 -7.80 10.86
CA VAL A 76 9.14 -8.89 11.51
C VAL A 76 10.13 -10.01 11.85
N ALA A 77 10.18 -10.42 13.11
CA ALA A 77 11.16 -11.41 13.56
C ALA A 77 11.02 -12.75 12.78
N PRO A 78 12.11 -13.34 12.27
CA PRO A 78 12.08 -14.64 11.58
C PRO A 78 11.57 -15.79 12.46
N SER A 79 11.67 -15.61 13.79
CA SER A 79 11.19 -16.55 14.80
C SER A 79 9.72 -16.35 15.17
N ALA A 80 8.93 -15.62 14.38
CA ALA A 80 7.47 -15.60 14.45
C ALA A 80 6.90 -17.00 14.11
N ALA A 81 7.26 -17.99 14.92
CA ALA A 81 6.64 -19.29 14.95
C ALA A 81 5.16 -19.03 15.22
N LYS A 82 4.33 -19.24 14.19
CA LYS A 82 2.86 -19.35 14.25
C LYS A 82 2.22 -18.40 15.27
N SER A 83 1.68 -17.26 14.80
CA SER A 83 0.82 -16.33 15.56
C SER A 83 1.47 -15.17 16.34
N ASP A 84 2.71 -14.78 16.03
CA ASP A 84 3.28 -13.54 16.60
C ASP A 84 2.73 -12.27 15.92
N THR A 85 1.42 -12.11 15.99
CA THR A 85 0.72 -10.90 15.56
C THR A 85 1.16 -9.68 16.36
N GLU A 86 1.71 -9.89 17.56
CA GLU A 86 2.24 -8.81 18.42
C GLU A 86 3.51 -8.20 17.82
N SER A 87 4.50 -9.02 17.42
CA SER A 87 5.70 -8.52 16.73
C SER A 87 5.36 -7.79 15.44
N MET A 88 4.41 -8.33 14.65
CA MET A 88 3.96 -7.64 13.44
C MET A 88 3.27 -6.31 13.76
N THR A 89 2.35 -6.30 14.72
CA THR A 89 1.64 -5.07 15.11
C THR A 89 2.62 -4.02 15.65
N ALA A 90 3.64 -4.44 16.40
CA ALA A 90 4.68 -3.55 16.89
C ALA A 90 5.60 -3.01 15.79
N ALA A 91 5.76 -3.73 14.67
CA ALA A 91 6.51 -3.29 13.50
C ALA A 91 5.70 -2.38 12.56
N ILE A 92 4.38 -2.28 12.74
CA ILE A 92 3.55 -1.38 11.94
C ILE A 92 3.83 0.07 12.34
N ARG A 93 4.18 0.88 11.35
CA ARG A 93 4.30 2.33 11.49
C ARG A 93 3.14 3.00 10.80
N CYS A 94 2.48 3.92 11.48
CA CYS A 94 1.36 4.65 10.92
C CYS A 94 1.66 6.14 10.81
N ALA A 95 1.10 6.77 9.78
CA ALA A 95 1.00 8.21 9.66
C ALA A 95 -0.41 8.59 9.26
N HIS A 96 -0.84 9.76 9.73
CA HIS A 96 -2.15 10.30 9.42
C HIS A 96 -1.98 11.75 8.98
N TYR A 97 -2.38 12.07 7.75
CA TYR A 97 -2.24 13.41 7.20
C TYR A 97 -3.60 14.06 6.99
N ARG A 98 -3.71 15.33 7.37
CA ARG A 98 -4.91 16.15 7.17
C ARG A 98 -4.57 17.43 6.42
N PRO A 99 -5.19 17.69 5.26
CA PRO A 99 -5.01 18.96 4.56
C PRO A 99 -5.58 20.14 5.36
N VAL A 100 -4.77 21.17 5.60
CA VAL A 100 -5.17 22.36 6.38
C VAL A 100 -6.33 23.12 5.73
N GLU A 101 -6.41 23.09 4.40
CA GLU A 101 -7.45 23.73 3.59
C GLU A 101 -8.84 23.13 3.88
N TYR A 102 -8.90 21.90 4.38
CA TYR A 102 -10.13 21.18 4.70
C TYR A 102 -10.31 20.92 6.20
N SER A 103 -9.50 21.56 7.05
CA SER A 103 -9.58 21.45 8.52
C SER A 103 -10.98 21.64 9.12
N ASN A 104 -11.81 22.50 8.50
CA ASN A 104 -13.16 22.80 8.96
C ASN A 104 -14.24 21.85 8.40
N LEU A 105 -13.87 20.93 7.51
CA LEU A 105 -14.79 19.94 6.94
C LEU A 105 -14.83 18.73 7.85
N MET A 106 -16.01 18.43 8.37
CA MET A 106 -16.24 17.28 9.25
C MET A 106 -17.42 16.48 8.73
N ASN A 107 -17.21 15.18 8.55
CA ASN A 107 -18.29 14.24 8.28
C ASN A 107 -19.13 14.07 9.55
N LYS A 108 -20.43 14.39 9.48
CA LYS A 108 -21.34 14.38 10.63
C LYS A 108 -22.61 13.56 10.39
N LYS A 109 -23.03 13.34 9.15
CA LYS A 109 -24.36 12.77 8.84
C LYS A 109 -24.35 11.30 8.40
N ARG A 110 -23.37 10.86 7.61
CA ARG A 110 -23.39 9.53 6.95
C ARG A 110 -22.32 8.57 7.47
N VAL A 111 -21.21 9.10 7.94
CA VAL A 111 -20.14 8.40 8.65
C VAL A 111 -19.75 9.31 9.81
N LYS A 112 -19.83 8.82 11.06
CA LYS A 112 -19.26 9.55 12.20
C LYS A 112 -17.74 9.43 12.07
N GLY A 113 -17.08 10.43 11.50
CA GLY A 113 -15.63 10.54 11.65
C GLY A 113 -15.33 10.94 13.10
N CYS A 114 -14.30 10.34 13.71
CA CYS A 114 -13.61 10.98 14.83
C CYS A 114 -12.26 11.50 14.33
N PRO A 115 -12.21 12.65 13.64
CA PRO A 115 -10.97 13.17 13.06
C PRO A 115 -9.90 13.55 14.10
N ASP A 116 -10.27 13.51 15.39
CA ASP A 116 -9.42 13.75 16.55
C ASP A 116 -9.01 12.44 17.27
N CYS A 117 -9.51 11.28 16.85
CA CYS A 117 -9.23 9.96 17.45
C CYS A 117 -8.32 9.11 16.56
N PHE A 118 -7.16 9.60 16.14
CA PHE A 118 -6.20 8.70 15.50
C PHE A 118 -5.61 7.74 16.55
N GLY A 119 -6.09 6.50 16.57
CA GLY A 119 -5.71 5.50 17.56
C GLY A 119 -4.23 5.08 17.54
N PHE A 120 -3.47 5.53 16.54
CA PHE A 120 -2.07 5.14 16.30
C PHE A 120 -1.09 6.33 16.29
N GLY A 121 -1.49 7.51 16.79
CA GLY A 121 -0.58 8.67 16.91
C GLY A 121 -1.27 10.03 16.83
N VAL A 122 -0.57 11.02 16.28
CA VAL A 122 -1.08 12.39 16.09
C VAL A 122 -1.19 12.70 14.60
N SER A 123 -2.30 13.34 14.20
CA SER A 123 -2.51 13.83 12.85
C SER A 123 -1.48 14.90 12.48
N THR A 124 -0.80 14.72 11.35
CA THR A 124 0.10 15.71 10.76
C THR A 124 -0.69 16.58 9.79
N TRP A 125 -0.66 17.89 10.03
CA TRP A 125 -1.27 18.86 9.14
C TRP A 125 -0.35 19.19 7.99
N ILE A 126 -0.83 19.03 6.76
CA ILE A 126 -0.09 19.34 5.54
C ILE A 126 -0.88 20.34 4.69
N ARG A 127 -0.21 21.06 3.79
CA ARG A 127 -0.95 21.77 2.72
C ARG A 127 -1.40 20.76 1.69
N LEU A 128 -2.58 20.96 1.12
CA LEU A 128 -3.11 20.12 0.05
C LEU A 128 -2.14 20.06 -1.15
N ALA A 129 -1.50 21.18 -1.47
CA ALA A 129 -0.50 21.28 -2.53
C ALA A 129 0.74 20.40 -2.29
N ASP A 130 1.03 20.06 -1.03
CA ASP A 130 2.19 19.26 -0.65
C ASP A 130 1.87 17.74 -0.63
N ALA A 131 0.59 17.35 -0.65
CA ALA A 131 0.16 15.96 -0.50
C ALA A 131 0.80 15.01 -1.52
N LYS A 132 0.90 15.42 -2.79
CA LYS A 132 1.59 14.64 -3.83
C LYS A 132 3.04 14.35 -3.45
N GLN A 133 3.78 15.37 -3.03
CA GLN A 133 5.20 15.25 -2.69
C GLN A 133 5.40 14.37 -1.45
N VAL A 134 4.52 14.50 -0.45
CA VAL A 134 4.54 13.63 0.74
C VAL A 134 4.35 12.17 0.32
N LEU A 135 3.34 11.86 -0.49
CA LEU A 135 3.09 10.51 -1.00
C LEU A 135 4.27 9.97 -1.83
N GLU A 136 4.85 10.77 -2.73
CA GLU A 136 6.04 10.38 -3.49
C GLU A 136 7.23 10.04 -2.58
N ARG A 137 7.44 10.79 -1.50
CA ARG A 137 8.50 10.54 -0.52
C ARG A 137 8.27 9.25 0.26
N ILE A 138 7.02 8.95 0.64
CA ILE A 138 6.66 7.69 1.31
C ILE A 138 6.95 6.49 0.42
N PHE A 139 6.60 6.55 -0.86
CA PHE A 139 6.84 5.45 -1.79
C PHE A 139 8.32 5.33 -2.23
N ALA A 140 9.12 6.39 -2.10
CA ALA A 140 10.56 6.35 -2.35
C ALA A 140 11.33 5.65 -1.22
N ASP A 141 10.98 5.94 0.03
CA ASP A 141 11.53 5.27 1.21
C ASP A 141 10.46 5.07 2.30
N PRO A 142 9.74 3.94 2.26
CA PRO A 142 8.73 3.62 3.26
C PRO A 142 9.27 3.61 4.70
N ALA A 143 10.57 3.36 4.88
CA ALA A 143 11.19 3.33 6.20
C ALA A 143 11.29 4.73 6.85
N ARG A 144 11.10 5.80 6.07
CA ARG A 144 11.16 7.18 6.55
C ARG A 144 9.78 7.85 6.56
N LEU A 145 8.72 7.07 6.77
CA LEU A 145 7.34 7.52 6.83
C LEU A 145 7.14 8.80 7.65
N GLN A 146 7.71 8.86 8.86
CA GLN A 146 7.51 10.02 9.74
C GLN A 146 8.20 11.30 9.23
N GLU A 147 9.20 11.18 8.36
CA GLU A 147 9.95 12.30 7.79
C GLU A 147 9.40 12.72 6.41
N ALA A 148 8.33 12.07 5.94
CA ALA A 148 7.78 12.31 4.62
C ALA A 148 7.25 13.75 4.45
N ALA A 149 6.72 14.36 5.50
CA ALA A 149 6.27 15.75 5.51
C ALA A 149 7.39 16.75 5.86
N GLU A 150 8.59 16.28 6.20
CA GLU A 150 9.73 17.13 6.55
C GLU A 150 10.55 17.45 5.29
N PHE A 151 10.19 18.51 4.54
CA PHE A 151 10.81 18.81 3.23
C PHE A 151 12.30 19.20 3.29
N GLY A 152 12.87 19.40 4.48
CA GLY A 152 14.32 19.51 4.67
C GLY A 152 15.06 18.18 4.65
N ALA A 153 14.37 17.05 4.90
CA ALA A 153 14.97 15.73 4.91
C ALA A 153 15.19 15.20 3.49
N ILE A 154 16.40 14.73 3.22
CA ILE A 154 16.75 14.02 1.98
C ILE A 154 16.23 12.59 2.12
N ILE A 155 15.27 12.22 1.27
CA ILE A 155 14.70 10.87 1.22
C ILE A 155 15.30 10.14 0.01
N PRO A 156 16.08 9.07 0.21
CA PRO A 156 16.62 8.29 -0.90
C PRO A 156 15.49 7.55 -1.62
N ASN A 157 15.73 7.13 -2.87
CA ASN A 157 14.86 6.15 -3.51
C ASN A 157 15.42 4.75 -3.27
N THR A 158 14.78 3.99 -2.38
CA THR A 158 15.22 2.66 -1.95
C THR A 158 14.82 1.56 -2.92
N HIS A 159 13.94 1.84 -3.90
CA HIS A 159 13.43 0.88 -4.89
C HIS A 159 12.92 -0.44 -4.29
N ARG A 160 12.38 -0.40 -3.07
CA ARG A 160 11.85 -1.58 -2.40
C ARG A 160 10.64 -2.15 -3.14
N PRO A 161 10.47 -3.48 -3.20
CA PRO A 161 9.23 -4.08 -3.65
C PRO A 161 8.11 -3.70 -2.67
N ILE A 162 6.99 -3.24 -3.21
CA ILE A 162 5.83 -2.74 -2.46
C ILE A 162 4.63 -3.61 -2.77
N ILE A 163 3.94 -4.05 -1.71
CA ILE A 163 2.59 -4.59 -1.79
C ILE A 163 1.64 -3.47 -1.34
N LEU A 164 0.83 -2.96 -2.26
CA LEU A 164 -0.16 -1.93 -1.94
C LEU A 164 -1.41 -2.59 -1.36
N VAL A 165 -1.84 -2.14 -0.19
CA VAL A 165 -2.98 -2.69 0.56
C VAL A 165 -4.08 -1.63 0.70
N GLY A 166 -5.33 -2.05 0.60
CA GLY A 166 -6.47 -1.17 0.86
C GLY A 166 -7.79 -1.94 1.06
N HIS A 167 -8.89 -1.21 1.18
CA HIS A 167 -10.24 -1.76 1.28
C HIS A 167 -11.11 -1.17 0.17
N GLY A 168 -11.08 -1.79 -1.00
CA GLY A 168 -11.61 -1.19 -2.23
C GLY A 168 -10.62 -0.19 -2.83
N LEU A 169 -9.41 -0.66 -3.18
CA LEU A 169 -8.27 0.14 -3.66
C LEU A 169 -8.63 1.08 -4.82
N THR A 170 -9.63 0.71 -5.63
CA THR A 170 -10.12 1.56 -6.73
C THR A 170 -10.67 2.90 -6.23
N ASN A 171 -11.23 2.95 -5.02
CA ASN A 171 -11.71 4.18 -4.40
C ASN A 171 -10.54 5.04 -3.91
N ASP A 172 -9.61 4.45 -3.18
CA ASP A 172 -8.40 5.13 -2.71
C ASP A 172 -7.59 5.71 -3.88
N GLU A 173 -7.41 4.95 -4.96
CA GLU A 173 -6.73 5.45 -6.15
C GLU A 173 -7.43 6.67 -6.78
N GLN A 174 -8.77 6.76 -6.72
CA GLN A 174 -9.48 7.96 -7.17
C GLN A 174 -9.17 9.16 -6.30
N TYR A 175 -9.11 8.98 -4.97
CA TYR A 175 -8.74 10.05 -4.04
C TYR A 175 -7.28 10.46 -4.20
N LEU A 176 -6.36 9.51 -4.33
CA LEU A 176 -4.94 9.77 -4.61
C LEU A 176 -4.75 10.57 -5.90
N ARG A 177 -5.48 10.23 -6.97
CA ARG A 177 -5.45 11.00 -8.23
C ARG A 177 -5.90 12.44 -8.05
N ARG A 178 -6.87 12.72 -7.18
CA ARG A 178 -7.30 14.09 -6.85
C ARG A 178 -6.23 14.87 -6.09
N LEU A 179 -5.39 14.18 -5.32
CA LEU A 179 -4.20 14.74 -4.69
C LEU A 179 -3.01 14.89 -5.66
N GLY A 180 -3.19 14.55 -6.95
CA GLY A 180 -2.15 14.58 -7.96
C GLY A 180 -1.16 13.41 -7.90
N PHE A 181 -1.44 12.38 -7.09
CA PHE A 181 -0.61 11.20 -6.94
C PHE A 181 -1.22 9.99 -7.66
N SER A 182 -0.38 9.12 -8.22
CA SER A 182 -0.84 7.91 -8.89
C SER A 182 0.17 6.79 -8.69
N THR A 183 -0.33 5.65 -8.24
CA THR A 183 0.39 4.37 -8.12
C THR A 183 0.53 3.66 -9.47
N THR A 184 -0.18 4.12 -10.50
CA THR A 184 -0.17 3.53 -11.83
C THR A 184 1.25 3.60 -12.43
N ASN A 185 1.75 2.47 -12.93
CA ASN A 185 3.09 2.32 -13.52
C ASN A 185 4.27 2.49 -12.53
N MET A 186 4.03 2.53 -11.22
CA MET A 186 5.11 2.43 -10.24
C MET A 186 5.71 1.03 -10.28
N ARG A 187 6.93 0.91 -10.79
CA ARG A 187 7.65 -0.38 -10.89
C ARG A 187 7.97 -1.01 -9.53
N SER A 188 8.01 -0.21 -8.47
CA SER A 188 8.19 -0.71 -7.11
C SER A 188 6.97 -1.48 -6.62
N ILE A 189 5.77 -1.23 -7.14
CA ILE A 189 4.58 -1.99 -6.77
C ILE A 189 4.62 -3.35 -7.48
N VAL A 190 4.78 -4.41 -6.70
CA VAL A 190 4.89 -5.80 -7.19
C VAL A 190 3.62 -6.61 -6.95
N GLY A 191 2.68 -6.09 -6.14
CA GLY A 191 1.38 -6.69 -5.94
C GLY A 191 0.36 -5.78 -5.26
N TYR A 192 -0.91 -6.16 -5.38
CA TYR A 192 -2.03 -5.49 -4.72
C TYR A 192 -2.78 -6.44 -3.79
N ALA A 193 -3.16 -5.96 -2.62
CA ALA A 193 -4.00 -6.66 -1.66
C ALA A 193 -5.27 -5.84 -1.38
N ASP A 194 -6.39 -6.22 -2.00
CA ASP A 194 -7.68 -5.56 -1.76
C ASP A 194 -8.50 -6.39 -0.78
N THR A 195 -8.65 -5.88 0.45
CA THR A 195 -9.38 -6.60 1.51
C THR A 195 -10.87 -6.75 1.23
N GLN A 196 -11.48 -5.88 0.42
CA GLN A 196 -12.89 -6.02 0.02
C GLN A 196 -13.07 -7.23 -0.93
N GLU A 197 -12.10 -7.47 -1.81
CA GLU A 197 -12.08 -8.63 -2.69
C GLU A 197 -11.73 -9.90 -1.92
N LEU A 198 -10.73 -9.85 -1.04
CA LEU A 198 -10.28 -10.99 -0.23
C LEU A 198 -11.35 -11.48 0.75
N ALA A 199 -12.11 -10.57 1.37
CA ALA A 199 -13.17 -10.92 2.31
C ALA A 199 -14.49 -11.35 1.63
N GLY A 200 -14.58 -11.26 0.30
CA GLY A 200 -15.75 -11.65 -0.49
C GLY A 200 -17.05 -10.94 -0.05
N MET A 201 -17.22 -9.65 -0.35
CA MET A 201 -18.42 -8.85 -0.02
C MET A 201 -18.97 -9.02 1.42
N GLY A 202 -18.11 -9.38 2.38
CA GLY A 202 -18.39 -9.47 3.80
C GLY A 202 -17.85 -8.22 4.49
N MET A 203 -18.77 -7.41 5.01
CA MET A 203 -18.56 -6.15 5.71
C MET A 203 -17.64 -6.32 6.95
N TYR A 204 -16.33 -6.23 6.75
CA TYR A 204 -15.38 -5.90 7.79
C TYR A 204 -14.73 -4.58 7.41
N ALA A 205 -15.31 -3.50 7.93
CA ALA A 205 -14.60 -2.24 8.00
C ALA A 205 -13.31 -2.52 8.77
N LEU A 206 -12.16 -2.41 8.08
CA LEU A 206 -10.92 -2.08 8.78
C LEU A 206 -11.23 -0.87 9.65
N CYS A 207 -10.75 -0.91 10.89
CA CYS A 207 -11.04 0.06 11.93
C CYS A 207 -10.87 1.49 11.38
N LYS A 208 -11.98 2.09 10.96
CA LYS A 208 -12.09 3.50 10.62
C LYS A 208 -11.90 4.23 11.94
N CYS A 209 -10.72 4.80 12.13
CA CYS A 209 -10.43 5.67 13.26
C CYS A 209 -11.31 6.92 13.18
#